data_AF-A0A929S9G5-F1
#
_entry.id   AF-A0A929S9G5-F1
#
_cell.length_a   1.000
_cell.length_b   1.000
_cell.length_c   1.000
_cell.angle_alpha   90.00
_cell.angle_beta   90.00
_cell.angle_gamma   90.00
#
_symmetry.space_group_name_H-M   'P 1'
#
loop_
_entity.id
_entity.type
_entity.pdbx_description
1 polymer ?
#
loop_
_entity_poly.entity_id
_entity_poly.type
_entity_poly.pdbx_seq_one_letter_code
_entity_poly.pdbx_strand_id
1 'polypeptide(L)' 'MRLKHDEIEYNEKYIELFKKVNKEVEELLEEQGVEKTLGYIHIFDSKKKEILKNKYGIDWKTTSEMNPDILLD' A
#
# COMPACT_ATOMS: atom_id res chain seq x y z
N MET A 1 -6.14 16.93 10.16
CA MET A 1 -5.05 16.03 10.59
C MET A 1 -4.33 15.58 9.33
N ARG A 2 -2.99 15.58 9.30
CA ARG A 2 -2.22 15.09 8.14
C ARG A 2 -1.83 13.64 8.41
N LEU A 3 -2.13 12.72 7.49
CA LEU A 3 -1.69 11.33 7.61
C LEU A 3 -0.15 11.29 7.56
N LYS A 4 0.42 10.44 8.42
CA LYS A 4 1.83 10.06 8.34
C LYS A 4 1.98 9.01 7.25
N HIS A 5 3.08 9.10 6.51
CA HIS A 5 3.42 8.17 5.42
C HIS A 5 4.83 7.66 5.65
N ASP A 6 5.12 6.47 5.16
CA ASP A 6 6.49 5.96 5.13
C ASP A 6 7.34 6.86 4.22
N GLU A 7 8.52 7.28 4.69
CA GLU A 7 9.40 8.20 3.97
C GLU A 7 9.81 7.66 2.59
N ILE A 8 9.84 6.33 2.43
CA ILE A 8 10.21 5.69 1.17
C ILE A 8 9.21 6.01 0.04
N GLU A 9 7.95 6.33 0.36
CA GLU A 9 6.93 6.69 -0.64
C GLU A 9 7.29 7.98 -1.41
N TYR A 10 8.02 8.89 -0.76
CA TYR A 10 8.43 10.17 -1.34
C TYR A 10 9.85 10.16 -1.88
N ASN A 11 10.55 9.04 -1.76
CA ASN A 11 11.88 8.92 -2.30
C ASN A 11 11.80 8.78 -3.82
N GLU A 12 12.38 9.75 -4.54
CA GLU A 12 12.34 9.84 -6.01
C GLU A 12 12.79 8.55 -6.71
N LYS A 13 13.69 7.79 -6.10
CA LYS A 13 14.19 6.51 -6.64
C LYS A 13 13.09 5.44 -6.74
N TYR A 14 12.05 5.54 -5.93
CA TYR A 14 11.01 4.53 -5.82
C TYR A 14 9.67 4.96 -6.40
N ILE A 15 9.51 6.21 -6.87
CA ILE A 15 8.23 6.71 -7.40
C ILE A 15 7.66 5.78 -8.48
N GLU A 16 8.47 5.43 -9.49
CA GLU A 16 8.01 4.55 -10.58
C GLU A 16 7.77 3.11 -10.12
N LEU A 17 8.54 2.64 -9.13
CA LEU A 17 8.32 1.33 -8.52
C LEU A 17 6.98 1.28 -7.79
N PHE A 18 6.66 2.28 -6.98
CA PHE A 18 5.41 2.35 -6.24
C PHE A 18 4.21 2.48 -7.18
N LYS A 19 4.31 3.28 -8.25
CA LYS A 19 3.28 3.33 -9.30
C LYS A 19 3.03 1.95 -9.91
N LYS A 20 4.10 1.23 -10.27
CA LYS A 20 4.03 -0.11 -10.84
C LYS A 20 3.38 -1.10 -9.86
N VAL A 21 3.84 -1.11 -8.61
CA VAL A 21 3.30 -2.02 -7.58
C VAL A 21 1.84 -1.70 -7.26
N ASN A 22 1.47 -0.43 -7.17
CA ASN A 22 0.08 -0.05 -6.94
C ASN A 22 -0.83 -0.59 -8.05
N LYS A 23 -0.44 -0.41 -9.31
CA LYS A 23 -1.19 -0.96 -10.45
C LYS A 23 -1.29 -2.48 -10.38
N GLU A 24 -0.19 -3.17 -10.08
CA GLU A 24 -0.18 -4.63 -9.91
C GLU A 24 -1.12 -5.10 -8.79
N VAL A 25 -1.16 -4.39 -7.66
CA VAL A 25 -2.08 -4.70 -6.55
C VAL A 25 -3.53 -4.51 -7.00
N GLU A 26 -3.84 -3.41 -7.70
CA GLU A 26 -5.21 -3.17 -8.19
C GLU A 26 -5.67 -4.27 -9.13
N GLU A 27 -4.85 -4.65 -10.12
CA GLU A 27 -5.15 -5.72 -11.07
C GLU A 27 -5.37 -7.06 -10.34
N LEU A 28 -4.49 -7.41 -9.39
CA LEU A 28 -4.61 -8.66 -8.63
C LEU A 28 -5.88 -8.71 -7.77
N LEU A 29 -6.25 -7.60 -7.14
CA LEU A 29 -7.45 -7.54 -6.31
C LEU A 29 -8.72 -7.56 -7.15
N GLU A 30 -8.72 -6.90 -8.31
CA GLU A 30 -9.82 -6.95 -9.27
C GLU A 30 -10.02 -8.37 -9.82
N GLU A 31 -8.94 -9.06 -10.21
CA GLU A 31 -8.99 -10.47 -10.65
C GLU A 31 -9.53 -11.42 -9.58
N GLN A 32 -9.31 -11.10 -8.30
CA GLN A 32 -9.84 -11.85 -7.15
C GLN A 32 -11.29 -11.49 -6.80
N GLY A 33 -11.90 -10.55 -7.52
CA GLY A 33 -13.26 -10.06 -7.25
C GLY A 33 -13.37 -9.23 -5.97
N VAL A 34 -12.27 -8.62 -5.52
CA VAL A 34 -12.28 -7.73 -4.35
C VAL A 34 -12.83 -6.37 -4.77
N GLU A 35 -13.97 -6.00 -4.19
CA GLU A 35 -14.59 -4.70 -4.45
C GLU A 35 -13.92 -3.58 -3.64
N LYS A 36 -13.88 -2.37 -4.22
CA LYS A 36 -13.35 -1.16 -3.56
C LYS A 36 -14.37 -0.56 -2.58
N THR A 37 -14.73 -1.32 -1.54
CA THR A 37 -15.69 -0.94 -0.49
C THR A 37 -14.99 -0.50 0.79
N LEU A 38 -15.78 -0.26 1.84
CA LEU A 38 -15.32 -0.08 3.22
C LEU A 38 -14.28 -1.15 3.58
N GLY A 39 -13.10 -0.72 4.05
CA GLY A 39 -11.98 -1.54 4.49
C GLY A 39 -10.96 -1.86 3.40
N TYR A 40 -11.20 -1.41 2.15
CA TYR A 40 -10.35 -1.73 1.02
C TYR A 40 -8.90 -1.27 1.22
N ILE A 41 -8.68 -0.14 1.91
CA ILE A 41 -7.32 0.36 2.17
C ILE A 41 -6.46 -0.67 2.91
N HIS A 42 -7.04 -1.43 3.84
CA HIS A 42 -6.31 -2.43 4.60
C HIS A 42 -5.90 -3.63 3.73
N ILE A 43 -6.77 -4.04 2.83
CA ILE A 43 -6.50 -5.14 1.88
C ILE A 43 -5.42 -4.70 0.89
N PHE A 44 -5.58 -3.50 0.33
CA PHE A 44 -4.64 -2.91 -0.61
C PHE A 44 -3.25 -2.75 0.01
N ASP A 45 -3.15 -2.12 1.18
CA ASP A 45 -1.87 -1.89 1.86
C ASP A 45 -1.19 -3.21 2.26
N SER A 46 -1.97 -4.19 2.73
CA SER A 46 -1.44 -5.52 3.06
C SER A 46 -0.81 -6.18 1.84
N LYS A 47 -1.51 -6.17 0.70
CA LYS A 47 -1.00 -6.78 -0.55
C LYS A 47 0.19 -6.01 -1.11
N LYS A 48 0.16 -4.68 -1.09
CA LYS A 48 1.28 -3.81 -1.48
C LYS A 48 2.52 -4.11 -0.63
N LYS A 49 2.37 -4.20 0.69
CA LYS A 49 3.45 -4.51 1.62
C LYS A 49 4.06 -5.88 1.33
N GLU A 50 3.24 -6.89 1.09
CA GLU A 50 3.69 -8.24 0.70
C GLU A 50 4.53 -8.21 -0.58
N ILE A 51 4.06 -7.54 -1.63
CA ILE A 51 4.78 -7.44 -2.92
C ILE A 51 6.10 -6.69 -2.76
N LEU A 52 6.11 -5.55 -2.07
CA LEU A 52 7.31 -4.77 -1.81
C LEU A 52 8.36 -5.57 -1.04
N LYS A 53 7.95 -6.30 -0.01
CA LYS A 53 8.86 -7.12 0.80
C LYS A 53 9.39 -8.31 0.00
N ASN A 54 8.52 -9.06 -0.66
CA ASN A 54 8.88 -10.34 -1.29
C ASN A 54 9.64 -10.16 -2.61
N LYS A 55 9.24 -9.20 -3.45
CA LYS A 55 9.85 -9.01 -4.78
C LYS A 55 11.03 -8.04 -4.76
N TYR A 56 10.99 -7.04 -3.89
CA TYR A 56 11.95 -5.93 -3.92
C TYR A 56 12.77 -5.80 -2.63
N GLY A 57 12.50 -6.60 -1.60
CA GLY A 57 13.21 -6.53 -0.32
C GLY A 57 12.93 -5.24 0.46
N ILE A 58 11.89 -4.50 0.09
CA ILE A 58 11.55 -3.20 0.68
C ILE A 58 10.66 -3.43 1.90
N ASP A 59 11.10 -2.91 3.05
CA ASP A 59 10.28 -2.89 4.27
C ASP A 59 9.49 -1.57 4.32
N TRP A 60 8.25 -1.62 3.87
CA TRP A 60 7.34 -0.48 3.82
C TRP A 60 6.24 -0.65 4.88
N LYS A 61 5.93 0.44 5.60
CA LYS A 61 4.85 0.48 6.60
C LYS A 61 3.52 0.90 5.98
N THR A 62 2.45 0.22 6.35
CA THR A 62 1.08 0.54 5.88
C THR A 62 0.58 1.87 6.44
N THR A 63 -0.48 2.40 5.85
CA THR A 63 -1.13 3.63 6.32
C THR A 63 -1.60 3.46 7.77
N SER A 64 -2.16 2.29 8.13
CA SER A 64 -2.57 1.98 9.50
C SER A 64 -1.40 1.84 10.47
N GLU A 65 -0.29 1.26 10.06
CA GLU A 65 0.92 1.18 10.90
C GLU A 65 1.54 2.56 11.16
N MET A 66 1.48 3.46 10.18
CA MET A 66 1.95 4.83 10.31
C MET A 66 0.98 5.70 11.13
N ASN A 67 -0.30 5.33 11.20
CA ASN A 67 -1.36 6.12 11.82
C ASN A 67 -2.26 5.25 12.75
N PRO A 68 -1.72 4.65 13.82
CA PRO A 68 -2.46 3.71 14.66
C PRO A 68 -3.65 4.35 15.39
N ASP A 69 -3.63 5.66 15.60
CA ASP A 69 -4.69 6.41 16.29
C ASP A 69 -5.82 6.89 15.35
N ILE A 70 -5.75 6.54 14.06
CA ILE A 70 -6.73 6.96 13.05
C ILE A 70 -7.49 5.72 12.58
N LEU A 71 -8.82 5.77 12.70
CA LEU A 71 -9.69 4.81 12.04
C LEU A 71 -9.67 5.09 10.54
N LEU A 72 -8.88 4.29 9.82
CA LEU A 72 -8.77 4.33 8.36
C LEU A 72 -9.74 3.34 7.75
N ASP A 73 -10.24 3.68 6.56
CA ASP A 73 -11.23 2.90 5.84
C ASP A 73 -11.07 3.09 4.32
#